data_AF-A0A1F5JHH7-F1
#
_entry.id   AF-A0A1F5JHH7-F1
#
_cell.length_a   1.000
_cell.length_b   1.000
_cell.length_c   1.000
_cell.angle_alpha   90.00
_cell.angle_beta   90.00
_cell.angle_gamma   90.00
#
_symmetry.space_group_name_H-M   'P 1'
#
loop_
_entity.id
_entity.type
_entity.pdbx_description
1 polymer ?
#
loop_
_entity_poly.entity_id
_entity_poly.type
_entity_poly.pdbx_seq_one_letter_code
_entity_poly.pdbx_strand_id
1 'polypeptide(L)'
;MIDEKFVFVAVAFILFGDFTYLIYTIKGKVKPNRVTWFLWALAPLVAFAAQLKQGVGLLSLTTFAFGGLPLLIFFASFLNKKAYWKLTKFDLICGALAIVGLVLWKVTQVGNWAIFFAIASDGLAAVTLFTIKQWDFAHYAFPMYIFSVGFILFLLIRFKLGRKIQSYA
;
A
#
# COMPACT_ATOMS: atom_id res chain seq x y z
N MET A 1 -10.54 6.49 -21.94
CA MET A 1 -9.72 5.85 -20.90
C MET A 1 -8.48 6.69 -20.69
N ILE A 2 -7.96 6.76 -19.46
CA ILE A 2 -6.65 7.32 -19.19
C ILE A 2 -5.63 6.40 -19.89
N ASP A 3 -4.70 6.98 -20.66
CA ASP A 3 -3.67 6.24 -21.38
C ASP A 3 -2.83 5.43 -20.38
N GLU A 4 -2.49 4.17 -20.69
CA GLU A 4 -1.65 3.32 -19.83
C GLU A 4 -0.31 3.99 -19.46
N LYS A 5 0.19 4.89 -20.30
CA LYS A 5 1.39 5.70 -20.04
C LYS A 5 1.27 6.60 -18.81
N PHE A 6 0.07 6.86 -18.29
CA PHE A 6 -0.09 7.53 -17.00
C PHE A 6 0.54 6.75 -15.84
N VAL A 7 0.81 5.45 -16.01
CA VAL A 7 1.64 4.67 -15.09
C VAL A 7 2.98 5.36 -14.82
N PHE A 8 3.63 5.92 -15.84
CA PHE A 8 4.91 6.61 -15.65
C PHE A 8 4.78 7.85 -14.77
N VAL A 9 3.68 8.59 -14.91
CA VAL A 9 3.38 9.75 -14.06
C VAL A 9 3.14 9.29 -12.61
N ALA A 10 2.35 8.24 -12.42
CA ALA A 10 2.09 7.67 -11.09
C ALA A 10 3.39 7.18 -10.42
N VAL A 11 4.23 6.44 -11.15
CA VAL A 11 5.54 5.98 -10.68
C VAL A 11 6.42 7.18 -10.32
N ALA A 12 6.48 8.23 -11.13
CA ALA A 12 7.27 9.41 -10.84
C ALA A 12 6.86 10.09 -9.52
N PHE A 13 5.56 10.23 -9.26
CA PHE A 13 5.07 10.78 -7.99
C PHE A 13 5.42 9.91 -6.78
N ILE A 14 5.25 8.59 -6.90
CA ILE A 14 5.62 7.62 -5.84
C ILE A 14 7.11 7.74 -5.54
N LEU A 15 7.94 7.69 -6.59
CA LEU A 15 9.39 7.79 -6.47
C LEU A 15 9.81 9.10 -5.82
N PHE A 16 9.22 10.22 -6.21
CA PHE A 16 9.57 11.52 -5.65
C PHE A 16 9.32 11.61 -4.14
N GLY A 17 8.15 11.16 -3.68
CA GLY A 17 7.77 11.16 -2.26
C GLY A 17 8.68 10.26 -1.43
N ASP A 18 8.82 8.99 -1.85
CA ASP A 18 9.58 7.99 -1.12
C ASP A 18 11.08 8.27 -1.15
N PHE A 19 11.62 8.79 -2.26
CA PHE A 19 13.03 9.16 -2.35
C PHE A 19 13.36 10.32 -1.41
N THR A 20 12.47 11.30 -1.27
CA THR A 20 12.62 12.37 -0.28
C THR A 20 12.65 11.81 1.14
N TYR A 21 11.74 10.87 1.45
CA TYR A 21 11.69 10.20 2.74
C TYR A 21 12.95 9.35 3.01
N LEU A 22 13.47 8.66 1.99
CA LEU A 22 14.71 7.89 2.03
C LEU A 22 15.90 8.77 2.40
N ILE A 23 16.06 9.92 1.72
CA ILE A 23 17.13 10.89 2.02
C ILE A 23 17.03 11.38 3.46
N TYR A 24 15.82 11.72 3.93
CA TYR A 24 15.61 12.16 5.31
C TYR A 24 15.82 11.05 6.33
N THR A 25 15.57 9.80 5.96
CA THR A 25 15.86 8.62 6.77
C THR A 25 17.36 8.48 6.96
N ILE A 26 18.15 8.50 5.88
CA ILE A 26 19.62 8.42 5.94
C ILE A 26 20.20 9.60 6.73
N LYS A 27 19.66 10.81 6.54
CA LYS A 27 20.07 12.02 7.28
C LYS A 27 19.61 12.04 8.76
N GLY A 28 18.87 11.04 9.24
CA GLY A 28 18.38 10.99 10.63
C GLY A 28 17.41 12.12 11.00
N LYS A 29 16.74 12.72 10.00
CA LYS A 29 15.73 13.78 10.20
C LYS A 29 14.35 13.21 10.56
N VAL A 30 14.08 11.98 10.15
CA VAL A 30 12.84 11.24 10.47
C VAL A 30 13.12 10.05 11.37
N LYS A 31 12.07 9.51 11.99
CA LYS A 31 12.10 8.32 12.87
C LYS A 31 11.27 7.20 12.24
N PRO A 32 11.82 6.46 11.26
CA PRO A 32 11.05 5.42 10.57
C PRO A 32 10.79 4.23 11.50
N ASN A 33 9.56 3.70 11.46
CA ASN A 33 9.24 2.41 12.07
C ASN A 33 9.61 1.31 11.09
N ARG A 34 10.63 0.50 11.41
CA ARG A 34 11.09 -0.51 10.43
C ARG A 34 10.05 -1.62 10.21
N VAL A 35 9.16 -1.90 11.17
CA VAL A 35 8.06 -2.87 10.98
C VAL A 35 7.11 -2.38 9.89
N THR A 36 6.70 -1.11 9.97
CA THR A 36 5.81 -0.51 8.97
C THR A 36 6.44 -0.55 7.59
N TRP A 37 7.68 -0.10 7.43
CA TRP A 37 8.36 -0.11 6.13
C TRP A 37 8.56 -1.52 5.56
N PHE A 38 8.83 -2.51 6.43
CA PHE A 38 8.89 -3.91 6.01
C PHE A 38 7.55 -4.42 5.49
N LEU A 39 6.45 -4.16 6.19
CA LEU A 39 5.10 -4.59 5.77
C LEU A 39 4.67 -3.89 4.48
N TRP A 40 4.95 -2.58 4.37
CA TRP A 40 4.71 -1.79 3.15
C TRP A 40 5.55 -2.23 1.96
N ALA A 41 6.71 -2.86 2.18
CA ALA A 41 7.49 -3.48 1.12
C ALA A 41 6.96 -4.87 0.74
N LEU A 42 6.68 -5.71 1.74
CA LEU A 42 6.39 -7.12 1.54
C LEU A 42 5.12 -7.36 0.73
N ALA A 43 4.02 -6.70 1.10
CA ALA A 43 2.73 -6.95 0.43
C ALA A 43 2.73 -6.55 -1.06
N PRO A 44 3.19 -5.35 -1.46
CA PRO A 44 3.29 -4.99 -2.87
C PRO A 44 4.29 -5.84 -3.64
N LEU A 45 5.41 -6.28 -3.04
CA LEU A 45 6.36 -7.16 -3.73
C LEU A 45 5.78 -8.55 -4.00
N VAL A 46 5.00 -9.10 -3.07
CA VAL A 46 4.24 -10.35 -3.31
C VAL A 46 3.20 -10.16 -4.41
N ALA A 47 2.45 -9.04 -4.36
CA ALA A 47 1.47 -8.71 -5.39
C ALA A 47 2.13 -8.52 -6.78
N PHE A 48 3.28 -7.86 -6.83
CA PHE A 48 4.07 -7.68 -8.04
C PHE A 48 4.51 -9.03 -8.63
N ALA A 49 5.03 -9.94 -7.80
CA ALA A 49 5.39 -11.29 -8.25
C ALA A 49 4.19 -12.05 -8.81
N ALA A 50 3.00 -11.88 -8.23
CA ALA A 50 1.77 -12.46 -8.75
C ALA A 50 1.34 -11.82 -10.09
N GLN A 51 1.47 -10.50 -10.21
CA GLN A 51 1.16 -9.75 -11.44
C GLN A 51 2.10 -10.12 -12.59
N LEU A 52 3.38 -10.37 -12.32
CA LEU A 52 4.34 -10.87 -13.32
C LEU A 52 3.90 -12.23 -13.88
N LYS A 53 3.48 -13.16 -13.01
CA LYS A 53 2.97 -14.47 -13.45
C LYS A 53 1.67 -14.38 -14.26
N GLN A 54 0.85 -13.36 -14.01
CA GLN A 54 -0.41 -13.13 -14.72
C GLN A 54 -0.25 -12.29 -16.01
N GLY A 55 0.95 -11.79 -16.30
CA GLY A 55 1.20 -10.98 -17.51
C GLY A 55 0.49 -9.62 -17.50
N VAL A 56 0.29 -9.01 -16.32
CA VAL A 56 -0.45 -7.74 -16.13
C VAL A 56 0.17 -6.55 -16.89
N GLY A 57 1.43 -6.65 -17.32
CA GLY A 57 2.07 -5.65 -18.17
C GLY A 57 2.49 -4.39 -17.39
N LEU A 58 2.31 -3.22 -18.00
CA LEU A 58 2.89 -1.95 -17.52
C LEU A 58 2.40 -1.55 -16.12
N LEU A 59 1.15 -1.88 -15.77
CA LEU A 59 0.57 -1.63 -14.45
C LEU A 59 1.34 -2.32 -13.31
N SER A 60 2.11 -3.36 -13.58
CA SER A 60 2.93 -4.00 -12.55
C SER A 60 4.04 -3.09 -12.02
N LEU A 61 4.48 -2.09 -12.80
CA LEU A 61 5.50 -1.13 -12.38
C LEU A 61 5.06 -0.24 -11.22
N THR A 62 3.78 0.15 -11.16
CA THR A 62 3.28 0.93 -10.01
C THR A 62 3.33 0.10 -8.74
N THR A 63 2.94 -1.17 -8.83
CA THR A 63 2.96 -2.11 -7.71
C THR A 63 4.39 -2.38 -7.23
N PHE A 64 5.33 -2.50 -8.17
CA PHE A 64 6.75 -2.57 -7.83
C PHE A 64 7.25 -1.30 -7.16
N ALA A 65 6.90 -0.11 -7.67
CA ALA A 65 7.31 1.16 -7.06
C ALA A 65 6.82 1.29 -5.61
N PHE A 66 5.56 0.89 -5.35
CA PHE A 66 4.97 0.83 -4.01
C PHE A 66 5.66 -0.17 -3.06
N GLY A 67 6.43 -1.14 -3.55
CA GLY A 67 7.12 -2.11 -2.70
C GLY A 67 8.64 -1.91 -2.63
N GLY A 68 9.25 -1.59 -3.76
CA GLY A 68 10.70 -1.50 -3.94
C GLY A 68 11.32 -0.33 -3.18
N LEU A 69 10.72 0.86 -3.19
CA LEU A 69 11.26 1.98 -2.41
C LEU A 69 11.02 1.84 -0.91
N PRO A 70 9.85 1.39 -0.41
CA PRO A 70 9.69 1.00 0.98
C PRO A 70 10.73 -0.02 1.45
N LEU A 71 11.13 -0.97 0.60
CA LEU A 71 12.21 -1.90 0.90
C LEU A 71 13.55 -1.19 1.08
N LEU A 72 13.88 -0.22 0.22
CA LEU A 72 15.08 0.60 0.38
C LEU A 72 15.04 1.46 1.65
N ILE A 73 13.88 2.03 2.00
CA ILE A 73 13.69 2.78 3.25
C ILE A 73 13.84 1.86 4.46
N PHE A 74 13.34 0.62 4.39
CA PHE A 74 13.56 -0.39 5.41
C PHE A 74 15.05 -0.65 5.63
N PHE A 75 15.84 -0.86 4.57
CA PHE A 75 17.29 -1.02 4.71
C PHE A 75 17.97 0.26 5.22
N ALA A 76 17.61 1.43 4.71
CA ALA A 76 18.14 2.72 5.17
C ALA A 76 17.79 3.01 6.64
N SER A 77 16.70 2.45 7.16
CA SER A 77 16.32 2.59 8.57
C SER A 77 17.32 1.95 9.54
N PHE A 78 18.18 1.03 9.08
CA PHE A 78 19.27 0.47 9.89
C PHE A 78 20.47 1.43 10.01
N LEU A 79 20.62 2.36 9.06
CA LEU A 79 21.62 3.43 9.14
C LEU A 79 21.17 4.56 10.08
N ASN A 80 19.87 4.66 10.33
CA ASN A 80 19.29 5.69 11.19
C ASN A 80 19.16 5.22 12.65
N LYS A 81 20.01 5.76 13.54
CA LYS A 81 19.98 5.46 14.97
C LYS A 81 18.66 5.81 15.67
N LYS A 82 17.84 6.70 15.10
CA LYS A 82 16.53 7.09 15.64
C LYS A 82 15.39 6.19 15.15
N ALA A 83 15.66 5.28 14.22
CA ALA A 83 14.68 4.30 13.78
C ALA A 83 14.34 3.33 14.91
N TYR A 84 13.07 2.95 15.00
CA TYR A 84 12.57 2.09 16.05
C TYR A 84 11.83 0.88 15.50
N TRP A 85 11.69 -0.14 16.34
CA TRP A 85 10.87 -1.30 16.09
C TRP A 85 9.68 -1.28 17.04
N LYS A 86 8.50 -1.05 16.50
CA LYS A 86 7.26 -1.12 17.28
C LYS A 86 6.22 -1.85 16.45
N LEU A 87 5.87 -3.04 16.90
CA LEU A 87 4.74 -3.80 16.37
C LEU A 87 3.50 -3.41 17.20
N THR A 88 2.47 -2.89 16.54
CA THR A 88 1.20 -2.64 17.22
C THR A 88 0.32 -3.88 17.17
N LYS A 89 -0.60 -4.01 18.14
CA LYS A 89 -1.61 -5.10 18.13
C LYS A 89 -2.46 -5.07 16.86
N PHE A 90 -2.67 -3.86 16.31
CA PHE A 90 -3.38 -3.64 15.07
C PHE A 90 -2.63 -4.24 13.86
N ASP A 91 -1.32 -3.98 13.75
CA ASP A 91 -0.47 -4.57 12.69
C ASP A 91 -0.51 -6.10 12.71
N LEU A 92 -0.59 -6.70 13.90
CA LEU A 92 -0.68 -8.15 14.07
C LEU A 92 -2.00 -8.72 13.55
N ILE A 93 -3.12 -8.04 13.79
CA ILE A 93 -4.45 -8.46 13.29
C ILE A 93 -4.47 -8.40 11.76
N CYS A 94 -4.01 -7.29 11.17
CA CYS A 94 -3.91 -7.15 9.72
C CYS A 94 -2.98 -8.20 9.11
N GLY A 95 -1.82 -8.44 9.74
CA GLY A 95 -0.89 -9.48 9.33
C GLY A 95 -1.50 -10.89 9.39
N ALA A 96 -2.27 -11.21 10.43
CA ALA A 96 -2.95 -12.49 10.55
C ALA A 96 -4.00 -12.68 9.45
N LEU A 97 -4.81 -11.65 9.15
CA LEU A 97 -5.79 -11.70 8.06
C LEU A 97 -5.11 -11.87 6.70
N ALA A 98 -3.99 -11.17 6.46
CA ALA A 98 -3.21 -11.34 5.23
C ALA A 98 -2.70 -12.78 5.08
N ILE A 99 -2.18 -13.39 6.16
CA ILE A 99 -1.73 -14.79 6.14
C ILE A 99 -2.89 -15.73 5.85
N VAL A 100 -4.05 -15.55 6.50
CA VAL A 100 -5.24 -16.36 6.24
C VAL A 100 -5.68 -16.25 4.78
N GLY A 101 -5.70 -15.03 4.22
CA GLY A 101 -6.00 -14.81 2.80
C GLY A 101 -5.05 -15.51 1.85
N LEU A 102 -3.74 -15.46 2.13
CA LEU A 102 -2.71 -16.14 1.32
C LEU A 102 -2.79 -17.67 1.43
N VAL A 103 -3.03 -18.21 2.63
CA VAL A 103 -3.20 -19.65 2.85
C VAL A 103 -4.44 -20.15 2.10
N LEU A 104 -5.57 -19.44 2.22
CA LEU A 104 -6.79 -19.79 1.50
C LEU A 104 -6.63 -19.68 -0.02
N TRP A 105 -5.94 -18.66 -0.51
CA TRP A 105 -5.60 -18.57 -1.93
C TRP A 105 -4.75 -19.76 -2.38
N LYS A 106 -3.74 -20.16 -1.60
CA LYS A 106 -2.90 -21.32 -1.93
C LYS A 106 -3.69 -22.65 -1.93
N VAL A 107 -4.66 -22.82 -1.02
CA VAL A 107 -5.47 -24.04 -0.94
C VAL A 107 -6.52 -24.10 -2.04
N THR A 108 -7.25 -23.00 -2.25
CA THR A 108 -8.38 -22.94 -3.17
C THR A 108 -7.96 -22.67 -4.61
N GLN A 109 -6.75 -22.13 -4.83
CA GLN A 109 -6.28 -21.58 -6.11
C GLN A 109 -7.18 -20.46 -6.67
N VAL A 110 -8.13 -19.95 -5.88
CA VAL A 110 -9.02 -18.85 -6.25
C VAL A 110 -8.51 -17.56 -5.60
N GLY A 111 -8.00 -16.63 -6.42
CA GLY A 111 -7.44 -15.36 -5.97
C GLY A 111 -8.43 -14.44 -5.22
N ASN A 112 -9.73 -14.68 -5.38
CA ASN A 112 -10.77 -13.88 -4.73
C ASN A 112 -10.68 -13.92 -3.20
N TRP A 113 -10.20 -15.02 -2.61
CA TRP A 113 -9.98 -15.08 -1.17
C TRP A 113 -8.88 -14.12 -0.72
N ALA A 114 -7.75 -14.07 -1.42
CA ALA A 114 -6.70 -13.10 -1.13
C ALA A 114 -7.21 -11.65 -1.26
N ILE A 115 -8.00 -11.37 -2.31
CA ILE A 115 -8.59 -10.04 -2.52
C ILE A 115 -9.57 -9.68 -1.39
N PHE A 116 -10.45 -10.61 -1.00
CA PHE A 116 -11.42 -10.38 0.08
C PHE A 116 -10.73 -10.05 1.40
N PHE A 117 -9.74 -10.85 1.81
CA PHE A 117 -9.00 -10.62 3.05
C PHE A 117 -8.13 -9.35 2.99
N ALA A 118 -7.59 -9.00 1.83
CA ALA A 118 -6.88 -7.73 1.65
C ALA A 118 -7.82 -6.53 1.86
N ILE A 119 -9.00 -6.53 1.23
CA ILE A 119 -10.01 -5.49 1.42
C ILE A 119 -10.47 -5.42 2.88
N ALA A 120 -10.67 -6.57 3.54
CA ALA A 120 -11.05 -6.61 4.95
C ALA A 120 -9.95 -6.02 5.85
N SER A 121 -8.68 -6.33 5.59
CA SER A 121 -7.53 -5.76 6.30
C SER A 121 -7.44 -4.24 6.10
N ASP A 122 -7.64 -3.74 4.89
CA ASP A 122 -7.66 -2.29 4.61
C ASP A 122 -8.86 -1.60 5.27
N GLY A 123 -10.02 -2.27 5.31
CA GLY A 123 -11.20 -1.79 6.04
C GLY A 123 -10.96 -1.66 7.54
N LEU A 124 -10.22 -2.59 8.15
CA LEU A 124 -9.78 -2.46 9.54
C LEU A 124 -8.85 -1.26 9.73
N ALA A 125 -8.05 -0.88 8.74
CA ALA A 125 -7.19 0.30 8.85
C ALA A 125 -8.02 1.58 9.03
N ALA A 126 -9.24 1.64 8.48
CA ALA A 126 -10.15 2.76 8.73
C ALA A 126 -10.60 2.85 10.20
N VAL A 127 -10.61 1.73 10.94
CA VAL A 127 -10.90 1.72 12.40
C VAL A 127 -9.87 2.53 13.16
N THR A 128 -8.62 2.61 12.68
CA THR A 128 -7.57 3.41 13.33
C THR A 128 -7.93 4.88 13.45
N LEU A 129 -8.75 5.43 12.53
CA LEU A 129 -9.27 6.80 12.60
C LEU A 129 -10.09 7.04 13.88
N PHE A 130 -10.90 6.06 14.28
CA PHE A 130 -11.71 6.14 15.51
C PHE A 130 -10.90 5.91 16.78
N THR A 131 -9.66 5.43 16.67
CA THR A 131 -8.77 5.20 17.83
C THR A 131 -7.89 6.41 18.17
N ILE A 132 -7.99 7.49 17.40
CA ILE A 132 -7.23 8.72 17.63
C ILE A 132 -7.73 9.39 18.91
N LYS A 133 -6.88 9.41 19.93
CA LYS A 133 -7.16 10.08 21.22
C LYS A 133 -6.74 11.54 21.23
N GLN A 134 -5.80 11.92 20.37
CA GLN A 134 -5.24 13.28 20.28
C GLN A 134 -5.53 13.86 18.90
N TRP A 135 -6.41 14.86 18.87
CA TRP A 135 -6.80 15.55 17.65
C TRP A 135 -5.79 16.64 17.29
N ASP A 136 -4.62 16.21 16.85
CA ASP A 136 -3.59 17.06 16.26
C ASP A 136 -3.40 16.67 14.78
N PHE A 137 -3.07 17.66 13.94
CA PHE A 137 -2.88 17.48 12.50
C PHE A 137 -1.91 16.34 12.20
N ALA A 138 -0.82 16.21 12.96
CA ALA A 138 0.15 15.14 12.78
C ALA A 138 -0.41 13.72 12.97
N HIS A 139 -1.51 13.57 13.73
CA HIS A 139 -2.07 12.27 14.08
C HIS A 139 -3.25 11.86 13.19
N TYR A 140 -4.13 12.81 12.81
CA TYR A 140 -5.30 12.49 12.00
C TYR A 140 -5.11 12.69 10.50
N ALA A 141 -4.15 13.51 10.05
CA ALA A 141 -4.02 13.84 8.63
C ALA A 141 -3.75 12.61 7.76
N PHE A 142 -2.90 11.69 8.23
CA PHE A 142 -2.59 10.47 7.48
C PHE A 142 -3.78 9.50 7.39
N PRO A 143 -4.45 9.11 8.49
CA PRO A 143 -5.67 8.31 8.43
C PRO A 143 -6.78 8.95 7.58
N MET A 144 -6.97 10.27 7.69
CA MET A 144 -7.96 11.01 6.91
C MET A 144 -7.63 10.99 5.40
N TYR A 145 -6.37 11.18 5.04
CA TYR A 145 -5.90 11.09 3.65
C TYR A 145 -6.20 9.71 3.05
N ILE A 146 -5.83 8.62 3.74
CA ILE A 146 -6.10 7.25 3.25
C ILE A 146 -7.60 7.00 3.12
N PHE A 147 -8.40 7.43 4.10
CA PHE A 147 -9.85 7.31 4.02
C PHE A 147 -10.44 8.05 2.81
N SER A 148 -10.03 9.30 2.58
CA SER A 148 -10.47 10.09 1.43
C SER A 148 -10.09 9.44 0.10
N VAL A 149 -8.86 8.96 -0.05
CA VAL A 149 -8.40 8.25 -1.25
C VAL A 149 -9.21 6.98 -1.46
N GLY A 150 -9.37 6.16 -0.42
CA GLY A 150 -10.15 4.91 -0.48
C GLY A 150 -11.61 5.15 -0.84
N PHE A 151 -12.23 6.20 -0.28
CA PHE A 151 -13.61 6.58 -0.57
C PHE A 151 -13.77 7.05 -2.02
N ILE A 152 -12.86 7.87 -2.53
CA ILE A 152 -12.86 8.30 -3.94
C ILE A 152 -12.73 7.09 -4.86
N LEU A 153 -11.79 6.18 -4.59
CA LEU A 153 -11.62 4.95 -5.38
C LEU A 153 -12.89 4.08 -5.36
N PHE A 154 -13.52 3.93 -4.19
CA PHE A 154 -14.79 3.21 -4.07
C PHE A 154 -15.89 3.82 -4.95
N LEU A 155 -16.05 5.15 -4.94
CA LEU A 155 -17.03 5.84 -5.78
C LEU A 155 -16.74 5.62 -7.27
N LEU A 156 -15.49 5.79 -7.70
CA LEU A 156 -15.09 5.59 -9.10
C LEU A 156 -15.38 4.16 -9.58
N ILE A 157 -15.07 3.16 -8.76
CA ILE A 157 -15.32 1.74 -9.06
C ILE A 157 -16.82 1.43 -9.06
N ARG A 158 -17.57 1.87 -8.04
CA ARG A 158 -19.01 1.60 -7.87
C ARG A 158 -19.83 2.17 -9.01
N PHE A 159 -19.54 3.42 -9.39
CA PHE A 159 -20.24 4.10 -10.48
C PHE A 159 -19.65 3.80 -11.86
N LYS A 160 -18.62 2.93 -11.93
CA LYS A 160 -17.91 2.55 -13.17
C LYS A 160 -17.58 3.78 -14.02
N LEU A 161 -17.17 4.88 -13.37
CA LEU A 161 -16.88 6.14 -14.03
C LEU A 161 -15.69 5.92 -14.97
N GLY A 162 -15.97 5.74 -16.27
CA GLY A 162 -14.96 5.43 -17.31
C GLY A 162 -15.23 4.19 -18.17
N ARG A 163 -16.21 3.33 -17.85
CA ARG A 163 -16.46 2.06 -18.58
C ARG A 163 -17.44 2.15 -19.77
N LYS A 164 -17.96 3.35 -20.11
CA LYS A 164 -19.07 3.54 -21.06
C LYS A 164 -18.71 3.57 -22.55
N ILE A 165 -17.46 3.32 -22.95
CA ILE A 165 -17.03 3.46 -24.37
C ILE A 165 -16.32 2.18 -24.84
N GLN A 166 -16.97 1.02 -24.71
CA GLN A 166 -16.45 -0.23 -25.27
C GLN A 166 -17.52 -1.08 -25.96
N SER A 167 -18.67 -0.48 -26.30
CA SER A 167 -19.73 -1.15 -27.09
C SER A 167 -19.74 -0.78 -28.57
N TYR A 168 -18.72 -0.08 -29.08
CA TYR A 168 -18.58 0.25 -30.50
C TYR A 168 -17.10 0.29 -30.89
N ALA A 169 -16.50 -0.87 -31.08
CA ALA A 169 -15.30 -1.08 -31.91
C ALA A 169 -15.27 -2.54 -32.33
#